data_AF-H3BVK3-F1
#
_entry.id   AF-H3BVK3-F1
#
_cell.length_a   1.000
_cell.length_b   1.000
_cell.length_c   1.000
_cell.angle_alpha   90.00
_cell.angle_beta   90.00
_cell.angle_gamma   90.00
#
_symmetry.space_group_name_H-M   'P 1'
#
loop_
_entity.id
_entity.type
_entity.pdbx_description
1 polymer ?
#
loop_
_entity_poly.entity_id
_entity_poly.type
_entity_poly.pdbx_seq_one_letter_code
_entity_poly.pdbx_strand_id
1 'polypeptide(L)'
;ESFIKTFNNYLEEMEVDGPLSAQEQMIILYDIKRQCQHNLSNTDTEATGAVDETCPPEWDGLICWPRGSPGLLTKVPCPSYIYDFNHKGHAYRTCDVNGSWALLEDWNKTWTNYSECWRFLHHNYEEQQFFDRLYFIYTVGYAVSFSSLMVAILIIGYFRRLHCTRNYIHMHLFVSFMLRAVSIFVKDKVVHSSAGLQDFDSVLLDNIKAVSMSPTDKSRYVGCKVTVLLFIYFLATNYFWILVEGLYLHSLIFMAFRSDNKYLWAFILIGWGE
;
A
#
# COMPACT_ATOMS: atom_id res chain seq x y z
N GLU A 1 -2.36 18.88 22.09
CA GLU A 1 -1.37 19.56 21.22
C GLU A 1 -0.04 18.82 21.05
N SER A 2 0.54 18.22 22.09
CA SER A 2 1.83 17.52 21.98
C SER A 2 1.76 16.24 21.13
N PHE A 3 0.71 15.42 21.25
CA PHE A 3 0.59 14.17 20.48
C PHE A 3 0.42 14.37 18.96
N ILE A 4 -0.33 15.40 18.54
CA ILE A 4 -0.53 15.74 17.11
C ILE A 4 0.76 16.31 16.51
N LYS A 5 1.54 17.09 17.27
CA LYS A 5 2.86 17.57 16.84
C LYS A 5 3.88 16.43 16.76
N THR A 6 3.89 15.52 17.73
CA THR A 6 4.76 14.34 17.70
C THR A 6 4.39 13.41 16.53
N PHE A 7 3.10 13.22 16.25
CA PHE A 7 2.62 12.44 15.10
C PHE A 7 2.92 13.10 13.75
N ASN A 8 2.80 14.44 13.65
CA ASN A 8 3.18 15.17 12.44
C ASN A 8 4.69 15.16 12.21
N ASN A 9 5.51 15.29 13.27
CA ASN A 9 6.96 15.15 13.15
C ASN A 9 7.38 13.73 12.77
N TYR A 10 6.66 12.71 13.26
CA TYR A 10 6.88 11.31 12.85
C TYR A 10 6.48 11.07 11.38
N LEU A 11 5.52 11.83 10.85
CA LEU A 11 5.13 11.79 9.44
C LEU A 11 6.12 12.55 8.54
N GLU A 12 6.71 13.64 9.01
CA GLU A 12 7.76 14.39 8.28
C GLU A 12 9.11 13.63 8.23
N GLU A 13 9.42 12.78 9.21
CA GLU A 13 10.62 11.93 9.18
C GLU A 13 10.53 10.71 8.24
N MET A 14 9.35 10.40 7.68
CA MET A 14 9.19 9.27 6.72
C MET A 14 9.46 9.63 5.26
N GLU A 15 9.80 10.88 4.92
CA GLU A 15 9.88 11.35 3.53
C GLU A 15 11.23 11.08 2.83
N VAL A 16 11.97 10.00 3.15
CA VAL A 16 13.27 9.71 2.48
C VAL A 16 13.50 8.27 2.00
N ASP A 17 12.74 7.25 2.39
CA ASP A 17 12.92 5.88 1.84
C ASP A 17 11.59 5.12 1.72
N GLY A 18 10.59 5.73 1.08
CA GLY A 18 9.33 5.07 0.72
C GLY A 18 9.44 4.29 -0.60
N PRO A 19 8.63 3.24 -0.81
CA PRO A 19 8.48 2.65 -2.15
C PRO A 19 7.97 3.72 -3.12
N LEU A 20 8.61 3.85 -4.28
CA LEU A 20 8.24 4.82 -5.31
C LEU A 20 6.77 4.58 -5.73
N SER A 21 5.93 5.61 -5.63
CA SER A 21 4.53 5.48 -6.04
C SER A 21 4.41 5.39 -7.56
N ALA A 22 3.31 4.79 -8.05
CA ALA A 22 3.03 4.72 -9.48
C ALA A 22 2.94 6.12 -10.14
N GLN A 23 2.48 7.13 -9.39
CA GLN A 23 2.39 8.51 -9.87
C GLN A 23 3.77 9.15 -10.04
N GLU A 24 4.66 8.96 -9.06
CA GLU A 24 6.05 9.44 -9.15
C GLU A 24 6.79 8.74 -10.29
N GLN A 25 6.63 7.42 -10.42
CA GLN A 25 7.20 6.64 -11.51
C GLN A 25 6.70 7.14 -12.89
N MET A 26 5.42 7.53 -12.99
CA MET A 26 4.84 8.11 -14.20
C MET A 26 5.44 9.49 -14.54
N ILE A 27 5.65 10.35 -13.54
CA ILE A 27 6.26 11.67 -13.72
C ILE A 27 7.70 11.50 -14.24
N ILE A 28 8.48 10.61 -13.62
CA ILE A 28 9.85 10.34 -14.05
C ILE A 28 9.87 9.83 -15.49
N LEU A 29 9.00 8.88 -15.84
CA LEU A 29 8.91 8.34 -17.20
C LEU A 29 8.53 9.42 -18.22
N TYR A 30 7.62 10.33 -17.86
CA TYR A 30 7.21 11.44 -18.70
C TYR A 30 8.36 12.42 -18.97
N ASP A 31 9.16 12.75 -17.95
CA ASP A 31 10.30 13.66 -18.12
C ASP A 31 11.41 13.02 -18.96
N ILE A 32 11.70 11.73 -18.77
CA ILE A 32 12.65 10.98 -19.63
C ILE A 32 12.16 10.94 -21.08
N LYS A 33 10.87 10.69 -21.30
CA LYS A 33 10.27 10.73 -22.64
C LYS A 33 10.46 12.09 -23.30
N ARG A 34 10.21 13.20 -22.58
CA ARG A 34 10.40 14.56 -23.12
C ARG A 34 11.86 14.83 -23.47
N GLN A 35 12.79 14.43 -22.62
CA GLN A 35 14.23 14.57 -22.90
C GLN A 35 14.65 13.80 -24.15
N CYS A 36 14.17 12.57 -24.31
CA CYS A 36 14.41 11.77 -25.51
C CYS A 36 13.88 12.48 -26.76
N GLN A 37 12.60 12.88 -26.75
CA GLN A 37 11.97 13.55 -27.89
C GLN A 37 12.68 14.85 -28.29
N HIS A 38 13.14 15.63 -27.31
CA HIS A 38 13.92 16.84 -27.56
C HIS A 38 15.27 16.51 -28.23
N ASN A 39 15.97 15.47 -27.77
CA ASN A 39 17.24 15.05 -28.37
C ASN A 39 17.07 14.53 -29.81
N LEU A 40 16.01 13.78 -30.10
CA LEU A 40 15.71 13.34 -31.47
C LEU A 40 15.51 14.52 -32.41
N SER A 41 14.70 15.52 -32.01
CA SER A 41 14.44 16.71 -32.84
C SER A 41 15.71 17.51 -33.16
N ASN A 42 16.66 17.58 -32.24
CA ASN A 42 17.93 18.27 -32.48
C ASN A 42 18.82 17.48 -33.45
N THR A 43 18.78 16.15 -33.36
CA THR A 43 19.61 15.27 -34.18
C THR A 43 19.15 15.23 -35.64
N ASP A 44 17.84 15.37 -35.89
CA ASP A 44 17.28 15.47 -37.25
C ASP A 44 17.70 16.77 -37.96
N THR A 45 18.03 17.82 -37.19
CA THR A 45 18.45 19.12 -37.73
C THR A 45 19.91 19.11 -38.21
N GLU A 46 20.75 18.20 -37.68
CA GLU A 46 22.16 18.06 -38.06
C GLU A 46 22.40 17.02 -39.18
N ALA A 47 21.40 16.19 -39.50
CA ALA A 47 21.53 15.03 -40.40
C ALA A 47 21.07 15.28 -41.85
N THR A 48 21.05 16.52 -42.34
CA THR A 48 20.62 16.85 -43.72
C THR A 48 21.63 16.46 -44.82
N GLY A 49 22.46 15.42 -44.64
CA GLY A 49 23.52 15.06 -45.60
C GLY A 49 23.94 13.59 -45.71
N ALA A 50 23.41 12.67 -44.90
CA ALA A 50 23.77 11.25 -44.98
C ALA A 50 22.51 10.39 -45.00
N VAL A 51 22.25 9.70 -46.12
CA VAL A 51 21.30 8.58 -46.18
C VAL A 51 21.98 7.43 -45.46
N ASP A 52 21.83 7.41 -44.13
CA ASP A 52 22.52 6.45 -43.29
C ASP A 52 21.71 5.15 -43.30
N GLU A 53 22.33 4.04 -43.70
CA GLU A 53 21.77 2.67 -43.65
C GLU A 53 21.56 2.18 -42.20
N THR A 54 21.50 3.11 -41.25
CA THR A 54 21.52 2.94 -39.80
C THR A 54 20.10 3.07 -39.25
N CYS A 55 19.73 2.22 -38.30
CA CYS A 55 18.43 2.30 -37.64
C CYS A 55 18.27 3.62 -36.88
N PRO A 56 17.16 4.35 -37.07
CA PRO A 56 16.96 5.65 -36.44
C PRO A 56 16.78 5.54 -34.93
N PRO A 57 17.21 6.54 -34.15
CA PRO A 57 16.90 6.58 -32.72
C PRO A 57 15.38 6.73 -32.54
N GLU A 58 14.81 6.06 -31.54
CA GLU A 58 13.37 6.14 -31.26
C GLU A 58 13.06 5.93 -29.77
N TRP A 59 11.89 6.40 -29.35
CA TRP A 59 11.33 6.14 -28.03
C TRP A 59 10.30 5.03 -28.10
N ASP A 60 10.55 3.91 -27.42
CA ASP A 60 9.68 2.73 -27.47
C ASP A 60 8.64 2.64 -26.34
N GLY A 61 8.61 3.66 -25.47
CA GLY A 61 7.74 3.69 -24.29
C GLY A 61 8.51 3.57 -22.98
N LEU A 62 9.70 2.97 -22.99
CA LEU A 62 10.55 2.82 -21.81
C LEU A 62 11.95 3.38 -22.02
N ILE A 63 12.61 3.09 -23.14
CA ILE A 63 14.00 3.43 -23.40
C ILE A 63 14.09 4.34 -24.64
N CYS A 64 15.01 5.31 -24.58
CA CYS A 64 15.43 6.08 -25.74
C CYS A 64 16.52 5.30 -26.47
N TRP A 65 16.17 4.64 -27.57
CA TRP A 65 17.12 3.82 -28.33
C TRP A 65 18.11 4.70 -29.09
N PRO A 66 19.42 4.41 -29.02
CA PRO A 66 20.41 5.07 -29.85
C PRO A 66 20.34 4.55 -31.30
N ARG A 67 21.10 5.18 -32.20
CA ARG A 67 21.28 4.68 -33.57
C ARG A 67 21.85 3.25 -33.56
N GLY A 68 21.23 2.37 -34.34
CA GLY A 68 21.64 0.97 -34.45
C GLY A 68 22.33 0.67 -35.77
N SER A 69 23.46 -0.03 -35.75
CA SER A 69 24.16 -0.40 -36.98
C SER A 69 23.44 -1.56 -37.71
N PRO A 70 23.30 -1.51 -39.05
CA PRO A 70 22.57 -2.54 -39.80
C PRO A 70 23.20 -3.93 -39.62
N GLY A 71 22.34 -4.93 -39.40
CA GLY A 71 22.73 -6.32 -39.19
C GLY A 71 23.33 -6.64 -37.81
N LEU A 72 23.41 -5.65 -36.90
CA LEU A 72 23.95 -5.82 -35.55
C LEU A 72 22.88 -5.73 -34.46
N LEU A 73 23.15 -6.41 -33.34
CA LEU A 73 22.36 -6.34 -32.13
C LEU A 73 22.76 -5.10 -31.32
N THR A 74 21.82 -4.18 -31.12
CA THR A 74 21.98 -3.03 -30.24
C THR A 74 21.66 -3.45 -28.81
N LYS A 75 22.56 -3.15 -27.88
CA LYS A 75 22.41 -3.42 -26.44
C LYS A 75 22.44 -2.12 -25.64
N VAL A 76 21.51 -1.96 -24.71
CA VAL A 76 21.39 -0.78 -23.84
C VAL A 76 21.19 -1.27 -22.40
N PRO A 77 21.84 -0.67 -21.38
CA PRO A 77 21.60 -1.05 -19.99
C PRO A 77 20.13 -0.84 -19.61
N CYS A 78 19.60 -1.69 -18.73
CA CYS A 78 18.25 -1.50 -18.21
C CYS A 78 18.13 -0.16 -17.46
N PRO A 79 17.04 0.58 -17.65
CA PRO A 79 16.90 1.93 -17.08
C PRO A 79 16.95 1.93 -15.56
N SER A 80 17.73 2.88 -15.01
CA SER A 80 17.85 3.09 -13.56
C SER A 80 16.62 3.78 -12.95
N TYR A 81 15.84 4.47 -13.76
CA TYR A 81 14.64 5.19 -13.34
C TYR A 81 13.39 4.33 -13.21
N ILE A 82 13.46 3.03 -13.54
CA ILE A 82 12.36 2.08 -13.31
C ILE A 82 12.70 1.26 -12.06
N TYR A 83 11.99 1.50 -10.96
CA TYR A 83 12.33 0.94 -9.65
C TYR A 83 12.41 -0.61 -9.65
N ASP A 84 11.50 -1.29 -10.35
CA ASP A 84 11.38 -2.76 -10.31
C ASP A 84 12.33 -3.50 -11.29
N PHE A 85 13.21 -2.79 -11.99
CA PHE A 85 14.10 -3.38 -12.99
C PHE A 85 15.41 -3.91 -12.39
N ASN A 86 15.97 -4.91 -13.06
CA ASN A 86 17.33 -5.35 -12.83
C ASN A 86 18.29 -4.41 -13.56
N HIS A 87 18.78 -3.39 -12.86
CA HIS A 87 19.72 -2.41 -13.43
C HIS A 87 21.08 -2.98 -13.86
N LYS A 88 21.38 -4.26 -13.57
CA LYS A 88 22.60 -4.94 -14.03
C LYS A 88 22.40 -5.64 -15.39
N GLY A 89 21.16 -5.82 -15.83
CA GLY A 89 20.81 -6.44 -17.10
C GLY A 89 20.89 -5.47 -18.27
N HIS A 90 20.67 -6.00 -19.48
CA HIS A 90 20.57 -5.20 -20.70
C HIS A 90 19.28 -5.49 -21.46
N ALA A 91 18.78 -4.48 -22.16
CA ALA A 91 17.75 -4.61 -23.19
C ALA A 91 18.42 -4.77 -24.56
N TYR A 92 17.81 -5.58 -25.42
CA TYR A 92 18.37 -5.91 -26.74
C TYR A 92 17.39 -5.62 -27.86
N ARG A 93 17.90 -5.11 -28.97
CA ARG A 93 17.13 -4.79 -30.16
C ARG A 93 17.96 -5.03 -31.42
N THR A 94 17.37 -5.66 -32.42
CA THR A 94 18.07 -5.98 -33.68
C THR A 94 17.76 -4.93 -34.74
N CYS A 95 18.82 -4.40 -35.36
CA CYS A 95 18.69 -3.54 -36.53
C CYS A 95 18.82 -4.38 -37.80
N ASP A 96 17.80 -4.33 -38.66
CA ASP A 96 17.81 -5.07 -39.94
C ASP A 96 18.79 -4.43 -40.93
N VAL A 97 19.21 -5.19 -41.94
CA VAL A 97 20.11 -4.72 -43.00
C VAL A 97 19.53 -3.57 -43.82
N ASN A 98 18.20 -3.45 -43.82
CA ASN A 98 17.47 -2.39 -44.51
C ASN A 98 17.49 -1.04 -43.75
N GLY A 99 18.21 -0.94 -42.63
CA GLY A 99 18.26 0.27 -41.79
C GLY A 99 16.98 0.51 -40.99
N SER A 100 16.19 -0.56 -40.73
CA SER A 100 14.95 -0.50 -39.96
C SER A 100 14.99 -1.46 -38.77
N TRP A 101 14.31 -1.12 -37.68
CA TRP A 101 14.25 -1.99 -36.51
C TRP A 101 13.47 -3.27 -36.83
N ALA A 102 13.96 -4.41 -36.35
CA ALA A 102 13.30 -5.70 -36.55
C ALA A 102 11.85 -5.66 -36.03
N LEU A 103 10.92 -6.09 -36.88
CA LEU A 103 9.49 -6.15 -36.58
C LEU A 103 9.10 -7.58 -36.19
N LEU A 104 8.09 -7.70 -35.34
CA LEU A 104 7.43 -8.96 -35.04
C LEU A 104 6.42 -9.27 -36.16
N GLU A 105 6.58 -10.42 -36.83
CA GLU A 105 5.82 -10.82 -38.03
C GLU A 105 4.29 -10.74 -37.86
N ASP A 106 3.78 -11.02 -36.66
CA ASP A 106 2.34 -11.08 -36.41
C ASP A 106 1.68 -9.72 -36.11
N TRP A 107 2.44 -8.69 -35.71
CA TRP A 107 1.88 -7.45 -35.12
C TRP A 107 2.42 -6.14 -35.71
N ASN A 108 3.33 -6.18 -36.69
CA ASN A 108 4.00 -4.98 -37.24
C ASN A 108 4.57 -4.05 -36.15
N LYS A 109 4.95 -4.61 -35.00
CA LYS A 109 5.52 -3.87 -33.86
C LYS A 109 6.99 -4.19 -33.76
N THR A 110 7.79 -3.17 -33.44
CA THR A 110 9.23 -3.31 -33.22
C THR A 110 9.50 -4.27 -32.07
N TRP A 111 10.32 -5.28 -32.31
CA TRP A 111 10.65 -6.29 -31.33
C TRP A 111 11.83 -5.84 -30.45
N THR A 112 11.64 -5.91 -29.13
CA THR A 112 12.65 -5.58 -28.13
C THR A 112 12.66 -6.68 -27.07
N ASN A 113 13.85 -7.19 -26.74
CA ASN A 113 14.01 -8.19 -25.70
C ASN A 113 14.39 -7.53 -24.36
N TYR A 114 13.47 -7.61 -23.39
CA TYR A 114 13.62 -7.11 -22.02
C TYR A 114 13.87 -8.21 -20.98
N SER A 115 14.17 -9.45 -21.39
CA SER A 115 14.26 -10.61 -20.49
C SER A 115 15.22 -10.41 -19.31
N GLU A 116 16.33 -9.70 -19.49
CA GLU A 116 17.29 -9.44 -18.40
C GLU A 116 16.88 -8.28 -17.47
N CYS A 117 15.99 -7.39 -17.92
CA CYS A 117 15.53 -6.23 -17.14
C CYS A 117 14.45 -6.61 -16.13
N TRP A 118 13.69 -7.66 -16.38
CA TRP A 118 12.56 -8.05 -15.54
C TRP A 118 13.06 -8.84 -14.31
N ARG A 119 13.31 -8.15 -13.20
CA ARG A 119 13.79 -8.73 -11.93
C ARG A 119 12.69 -9.45 -11.15
N PHE A 120 11.48 -8.89 -11.16
CA PHE A 120 10.44 -9.15 -10.16
C PHE A 120 9.23 -9.96 -10.64
N LEU A 121 9.18 -10.38 -11.91
CA LEU A 121 8.12 -11.29 -12.37
C LEU A 121 8.25 -12.72 -11.83
N HIS A 122 9.32 -13.01 -11.07
CA HIS A 122 9.28 -14.07 -10.07
C HIS A 122 8.43 -13.60 -8.89
N HIS A 123 7.11 -13.58 -9.09
CA HIS A 123 6.13 -13.33 -8.05
C HIS A 123 6.48 -14.23 -6.86
N ASN A 124 6.73 -13.63 -5.69
CA ASN A 124 6.95 -14.38 -4.45
C ASN A 124 5.62 -15.01 -4.02
N TYR A 125 5.24 -16.10 -4.69
CA TYR A 125 4.03 -16.87 -4.39
C TYR A 125 4.00 -17.30 -2.92
N GLU A 126 5.17 -17.51 -2.31
CA GLU A 126 5.28 -17.87 -0.90
C GLU A 126 4.83 -16.73 0.05
N GLU A 127 5.19 -15.48 -0.24
CA GLU A 127 4.80 -14.33 0.59
C GLU A 127 3.30 -14.05 0.49
N GLN A 128 2.74 -14.08 -0.72
CA GLN A 128 1.30 -13.90 -0.92
C GLN A 128 0.49 -14.96 -0.17
N GLN A 129 0.88 -16.24 -0.31
CA GLN A 129 0.22 -17.33 0.40
C GLN A 129 0.31 -17.21 1.92
N PHE A 130 1.41 -16.63 2.44
CA PHE A 130 1.55 -16.40 3.88
C PHE A 130 0.57 -15.33 4.36
N PHE A 131 0.47 -14.19 3.66
CA PHE A 131 -0.48 -13.13 4.01
C PHE A 131 -1.93 -13.57 3.90
N ASP A 132 -2.28 -14.36 2.87
CA ASP A 132 -3.64 -14.91 2.71
C ASP A 132 -4.01 -15.87 3.84
N ARG A 133 -3.05 -16.71 4.28
CA ARG A 133 -3.26 -17.60 5.43
C ARG A 133 -3.45 -16.83 6.72
N LEU A 134 -2.63 -15.82 6.98
CA LEU A 134 -2.80 -14.95 8.15
C LEU A 134 -4.16 -14.25 8.12
N TYR A 135 -4.54 -13.71 6.95
CA TYR A 135 -5.83 -13.07 6.71
C TYR A 135 -7.00 -13.95 7.11
N PHE A 136 -7.01 -15.19 6.62
CA PHE A 136 -8.05 -16.14 6.92
C PHE A 136 -8.16 -16.46 8.41
N ILE A 137 -7.02 -16.74 9.05
CA ILE A 137 -6.98 -17.14 10.47
C ILE A 137 -7.49 -16.01 11.37
N TYR A 138 -6.99 -14.78 11.19
CA TYR A 138 -7.41 -13.67 12.04
C TYR A 138 -8.88 -13.29 11.79
N THR A 139 -9.34 -13.30 10.53
CA THR A 139 -10.72 -12.92 10.18
C THR A 139 -11.72 -13.85 10.86
N VAL A 140 -11.50 -15.16 10.75
CA VAL A 140 -12.35 -16.17 11.39
C VAL A 140 -12.27 -16.04 12.92
N GLY A 141 -11.06 -15.87 13.46
CA GLY A 141 -10.86 -15.72 14.91
C GLY A 141 -11.60 -14.52 15.49
N TYR A 142 -11.50 -13.35 14.86
CA TYR A 142 -12.20 -12.14 15.30
C TYR A 142 -13.72 -12.24 15.12
N ALA A 143 -14.22 -12.90 14.09
CA ALA A 143 -15.66 -13.12 13.91
C ALA A 143 -16.26 -14.02 15.01
N VAL A 144 -15.57 -15.11 15.36
CA VAL A 144 -15.99 -16.02 16.44
C VAL A 144 -15.94 -15.30 17.80
N SER A 145 -14.86 -14.54 18.06
CA SER A 145 -14.72 -13.75 19.28
C SER A 145 -15.80 -12.68 19.41
N PHE A 146 -16.09 -11.95 18.32
CA PHE A 146 -17.17 -10.97 18.28
C PHE A 146 -18.54 -11.60 18.60
N SER A 147 -18.82 -12.77 18.03
CA SER A 147 -20.08 -13.46 18.27
C SER A 147 -20.20 -13.93 19.72
N SER A 148 -19.12 -14.47 20.30
CA SER A 148 -19.13 -14.98 21.67
C SER A 148 -19.24 -13.87 22.71
N LEU A 149 -18.49 -12.75 22.59
CA LEU A 149 -18.63 -11.69 23.58
C LEU A 149 -19.91 -10.86 23.42
N MET A 150 -20.52 -10.84 22.22
CA MET A 150 -21.87 -10.27 22.05
C MET A 150 -22.87 -11.02 22.93
N VAL A 151 -22.85 -12.36 22.89
CA VAL A 151 -23.67 -13.21 23.76
C VAL A 151 -23.34 -12.97 25.24
N ALA A 152 -22.07 -12.83 25.60
CA ALA A 152 -21.65 -12.57 26.98
C ALA A 152 -22.20 -11.23 27.51
N ILE A 153 -22.09 -10.15 26.73
CA ILE A 153 -22.62 -8.82 27.09
C ILE A 153 -24.15 -8.88 27.26
N LEU A 154 -24.85 -9.58 26.36
CA LEU A 154 -26.31 -9.76 26.45
C LEU A 154 -26.73 -10.51 27.72
N ILE A 155 -26.02 -11.57 28.09
CA ILE A 155 -26.30 -12.32 29.32
C ILE A 155 -26.12 -11.44 30.57
N ILE A 156 -24.97 -10.75 30.68
CA ILE A 156 -24.68 -9.92 31.86
C ILE A 156 -25.65 -8.72 31.93
N GLY A 157 -26.03 -8.14 30.78
CA GLY A 157 -26.96 -7.01 30.73
C GLY A 157 -28.42 -7.38 30.97
N TYR A 158 -28.82 -8.61 30.62
CA TYR A 158 -30.18 -9.11 30.88
C TYR A 158 -30.38 -9.44 32.36
N PHE A 159 -29.43 -10.14 32.98
CA PHE A 159 -29.55 -10.53 34.38
C PHE A 159 -29.11 -9.41 35.33
N ARG A 160 -30.06 -8.58 35.78
CA ARG A 160 -29.82 -7.53 36.79
C ARG A 160 -29.13 -8.03 38.06
N ARG A 161 -29.28 -9.31 38.42
CA ARG A 161 -28.57 -9.96 39.54
C ARG A 161 -27.05 -10.01 39.37
N LEU A 162 -26.56 -9.95 38.13
CA LEU A 162 -25.14 -9.95 37.77
C LEU A 162 -24.54 -8.55 37.69
N HIS A 163 -25.29 -7.48 37.99
CA HIS A 163 -24.78 -6.12 37.98
C HIS A 163 -23.95 -5.87 39.26
N CYS A 164 -22.65 -6.15 39.17
CA CYS A 164 -21.66 -5.83 40.20
C CYS A 164 -20.54 -4.98 39.59
N THR A 165 -19.78 -4.25 40.42
CA THR A 165 -18.65 -3.41 39.98
C THR A 165 -17.64 -4.20 39.15
N ARG A 166 -17.32 -5.43 39.55
CA ARG A 166 -16.48 -6.36 38.78
C ARG A 166 -17.06 -6.66 37.38
N ASN A 167 -18.33 -7.01 37.30
CA ASN A 167 -18.99 -7.34 36.04
C ASN A 167 -19.14 -6.12 35.12
N TYR A 168 -19.19 -4.92 35.70
CA TYR A 168 -19.16 -3.65 34.96
C TYR A 168 -17.80 -3.40 34.29
N ILE A 169 -16.69 -3.69 34.99
CA ILE A 169 -15.34 -3.61 34.40
C ILE A 169 -15.19 -4.64 33.27
N HIS A 170 -15.65 -5.89 33.48
CA HIS A 170 -15.64 -6.91 32.43
C HIS A 170 -16.52 -6.51 31.23
N MET A 171 -17.66 -5.85 31.43
CA MET A 171 -18.46 -5.31 30.31
C MET A 171 -17.67 -4.31 29.48
N HIS A 172 -16.98 -3.36 30.10
CA HIS A 172 -16.15 -2.39 29.35
C HIS A 172 -15.00 -3.06 28.61
N LEU A 173 -14.35 -4.06 29.21
CA LEU A 173 -13.35 -4.88 28.55
C LEU A 173 -13.92 -5.60 27.31
N PHE A 174 -15.08 -6.25 27.43
CA PHE A 174 -15.72 -6.94 26.30
C PHE A 174 -16.13 -5.97 25.19
N VAL A 175 -16.62 -4.78 25.54
CA VAL A 175 -16.88 -3.71 24.57
C VAL A 175 -15.60 -3.25 23.87
N SER A 176 -14.46 -3.15 24.59
CA SER A 176 -13.17 -2.84 23.96
C SER A 176 -12.76 -3.89 22.91
N PHE A 177 -13.01 -5.18 23.18
CA PHE A 177 -12.75 -6.27 22.23
C PHE A 177 -13.71 -6.25 21.03
N MET A 178 -14.99 -5.90 21.22
CA MET A 178 -15.94 -5.69 20.12
C MET A 178 -15.48 -4.59 19.19
N LEU A 179 -15.12 -3.42 19.74
CA LEU A 179 -14.67 -2.27 18.96
C LEU A 179 -13.39 -2.58 18.19
N ARG A 180 -12.46 -3.32 18.80
CA ARG A 180 -11.26 -3.83 18.12
C ARG A 180 -11.59 -4.75 16.95
N ALA A 181 -12.52 -5.68 17.11
CA ALA A 181 -12.94 -6.57 16.02
C ALA A 181 -13.61 -5.79 14.88
N VAL A 182 -14.51 -4.84 15.22
CA VAL A 182 -15.18 -3.98 14.24
C VAL A 182 -14.17 -3.10 13.49
N SER A 183 -13.18 -2.52 14.17
CA SER A 183 -12.18 -1.65 13.53
C SER A 183 -11.29 -2.42 12.55
N ILE A 184 -10.97 -3.67 12.84
CA ILE A 184 -10.26 -4.57 11.91
C ILE A 184 -11.10 -4.80 10.65
N PHE A 185 -12.39 -5.14 10.79
CA PHE A 185 -13.24 -5.34 9.62
C PHE A 185 -13.40 -4.07 8.77
N VAL A 186 -13.52 -2.90 9.40
CA VAL A 186 -13.58 -1.63 8.68
C VAL A 186 -12.26 -1.36 7.96
N LYS A 187 -11.12 -1.57 8.63
CA LYS A 187 -9.78 -1.45 8.02
C LYS A 187 -9.63 -2.37 6.82
N ASP A 188 -10.03 -3.62 6.94
CA ASP A 188 -9.88 -4.61 5.87
C ASP A 188 -10.72 -4.27 4.65
N LYS A 189 -11.94 -3.77 4.86
CA LYS A 189 -12.82 -3.29 3.77
C LYS A 189 -12.20 -2.08 3.05
N VAL A 190 -11.61 -1.14 3.79
CA VAL A 190 -10.94 0.03 3.20
C VAL A 190 -9.71 -0.40 2.41
N VAL A 191 -8.87 -1.28 2.96
CA VAL A 191 -7.64 -1.79 2.31
C VAL A 191 -7.96 -2.61 1.05
N HIS A 192 -8.95 -3.51 1.11
CA HIS A 192 -9.36 -4.29 -0.07
C HIS A 192 -9.99 -3.42 -1.14
N SER A 193 -10.71 -2.35 -0.77
CA SER A 193 -11.22 -1.41 -1.76
C SER A 193 -10.04 -0.73 -2.49
N SER A 194 -8.97 -0.35 -1.78
CA SER A 194 -7.79 0.29 -2.40
C SER A 194 -6.98 -0.68 -3.26
N ALA A 195 -6.80 -1.92 -2.82
CA ALA A 195 -6.06 -2.94 -3.57
C ALA A 195 -6.83 -3.42 -4.81
N GLY A 196 -8.14 -3.68 -4.69
CA GLY A 196 -8.98 -4.13 -5.80
C GLY A 196 -9.16 -3.08 -6.90
N LEU A 197 -8.90 -1.79 -6.61
CA LEU A 197 -8.94 -0.74 -7.63
C LEU A 197 -7.60 -0.60 -8.39
N GLN A 198 -6.46 -0.95 -7.80
CA GLN A 198 -5.19 -1.05 -8.54
C GLN A 198 -5.24 -2.15 -9.61
N ASP A 199 -5.94 -3.25 -9.30
CA ASP A 199 -6.18 -4.34 -10.27
C ASP A 199 -7.23 -3.96 -11.33
N PHE A 200 -8.19 -3.09 -10.99
CA PHE A 200 -9.10 -2.52 -12.00
C PHE A 200 -8.44 -1.44 -12.87
N ASP A 201 -7.46 -0.69 -12.36
CA ASP A 201 -6.70 0.30 -13.13
C ASP A 201 -5.79 -0.39 -14.16
N SER A 202 -5.24 -1.57 -13.83
CA SER A 202 -4.46 -2.40 -14.76
C SER A 202 -5.32 -2.99 -15.89
N VAL A 203 -6.58 -3.36 -15.62
CA VAL A 203 -7.54 -3.86 -16.62
C VAL A 203 -8.18 -2.72 -17.44
N LEU A 204 -8.34 -1.53 -16.85
CA LEU A 204 -8.88 -0.35 -17.54
C LEU A 204 -7.83 0.37 -18.43
N LEU A 205 -6.54 0.14 -18.18
CA LEU A 205 -5.42 0.69 -18.96
C LEU A 205 -5.36 0.16 -20.41
N ASP A 206 -6.12 -0.87 -20.75
CA ASP A 206 -6.28 -1.31 -22.15
C ASP A 206 -7.27 -0.43 -22.94
N ASN A 207 -8.12 0.39 -22.28
CA ASN A 207 -9.23 1.06 -22.96
C ASN A 207 -9.34 2.59 -22.80
N ILE A 208 -8.53 3.28 -21.99
CA ILE A 208 -8.71 4.73 -21.80
C ILE A 208 -7.43 5.54 -22.04
N LYS A 209 -7.25 5.92 -23.30
CA LYS A 209 -6.46 7.08 -23.76
C LYS A 209 -7.18 8.38 -23.35
N ALA A 210 -7.31 8.64 -22.05
CA ALA A 210 -7.77 9.93 -21.52
C ALA A 210 -7.30 10.09 -20.08
N VAL A 211 -6.19 10.80 -19.91
CA VAL A 211 -5.74 11.33 -18.63
C VAL A 211 -6.82 12.27 -18.09
N SER A 212 -7.59 11.80 -17.12
CA SER A 212 -8.33 12.66 -16.20
C SER A 212 -7.85 12.36 -14.79
N MET A 213 -6.99 13.24 -14.27
CA MET A 213 -6.61 13.29 -12.86
C MET A 213 -7.86 13.61 -12.05
N SER A 214 -8.51 12.57 -11.53
CA SER A 214 -9.79 12.65 -10.83
C SER A 214 -9.60 13.21 -9.40
N PRO A 215 -10.50 14.08 -8.90
CA PRO A 215 -10.46 14.63 -7.53
C PRO A 215 -10.86 13.61 -6.44
N THR A 216 -10.97 12.32 -6.77
CA THR A 216 -11.37 11.23 -5.87
C THR A 216 -10.30 10.81 -4.84
N ASP A 217 -9.04 11.24 -5.01
CA ASP A 217 -7.95 10.81 -4.12
C ASP A 217 -8.00 11.42 -2.72
N LYS A 218 -8.41 12.70 -2.58
CA LYS A 218 -8.38 13.38 -1.27
C LYS A 218 -9.37 12.78 -0.27
N SER A 219 -10.62 12.53 -0.68
CA SER A 219 -11.64 11.95 0.20
C SER A 219 -11.27 10.54 0.66
N ARG A 220 -10.69 9.76 -0.26
CA ARG A 220 -10.27 8.38 0.01
C ARG A 220 -9.04 8.31 0.91
N TYR A 221 -8.05 9.18 0.68
CA TYR A 221 -6.88 9.32 1.54
C TYR A 221 -7.26 9.72 2.97
N VAL A 222 -8.17 10.70 3.11
CA VAL A 222 -8.70 11.11 4.42
C VAL A 222 -9.45 9.95 5.09
N GLY A 223 -10.28 9.21 4.33
CA GLY A 223 -10.98 8.03 4.85
C GLY A 223 -10.03 6.93 5.34
N CYS A 224 -8.96 6.65 4.60
CA CYS A 224 -7.92 5.70 5.01
C CYS A 224 -7.19 6.18 6.28
N LYS A 225 -6.78 7.45 6.32
CA LYS A 225 -6.10 8.05 7.49
C LYS A 225 -6.98 7.98 8.75
N VAL A 226 -8.25 8.34 8.64
CA VAL A 226 -9.21 8.25 9.75
C VAL A 226 -9.40 6.79 10.19
N THR A 227 -9.52 5.87 9.24
CA THR A 227 -9.66 4.43 9.53
C THR A 227 -8.46 3.88 10.30
N VAL A 228 -7.24 4.22 9.88
CA VAL A 228 -6.00 3.79 10.55
C VAL A 228 -5.90 4.38 11.95
N LEU A 229 -6.22 5.66 12.12
CA LEU A 229 -6.25 6.30 13.44
C LEU A 229 -7.26 5.64 14.38
N LEU A 230 -8.48 5.35 13.90
CA LEU A 230 -9.49 4.64 14.67
C LEU A 230 -9.03 3.22 15.04
N PHE A 231 -8.37 2.51 14.13
CA PHE A 231 -7.81 1.19 14.42
C PHE A 231 -6.78 1.23 15.54
N ILE A 232 -5.82 2.17 15.48
CA ILE A 232 -4.78 2.34 16.51
C ILE A 232 -5.42 2.72 17.86
N TYR A 233 -6.40 3.62 17.85
CA TYR A 233 -7.14 4.01 19.05
C TYR A 233 -7.79 2.81 19.74
N PHE A 234 -8.62 2.02 19.02
CA PHE A 234 -9.29 0.87 19.62
C PHE A 234 -8.33 -0.24 20.04
N LEU A 235 -7.19 -0.38 19.36
CA LEU A 235 -6.12 -1.29 19.79
C LEU A 235 -5.53 -0.84 21.13
N ALA A 236 -5.19 0.44 21.26
CA ALA A 236 -4.67 1.03 22.50
C ALA A 236 -5.69 0.91 23.65
N THR A 237 -6.94 1.34 23.42
CA THR A 237 -8.04 1.21 24.38
C THR A 237 -8.20 -0.24 24.87
N ASN A 238 -8.10 -1.24 23.98
CA ASN A 238 -8.16 -2.64 24.39
C ASN A 238 -7.01 -3.04 25.33
N TYR A 239 -5.78 -2.62 25.05
CA TYR A 239 -4.65 -2.86 25.96
C TYR A 239 -4.81 -2.14 27.30
N PHE A 240 -5.29 -0.90 27.31
CA PHE A 240 -5.56 -0.16 28.54
C PHE A 240 -6.67 -0.81 29.36
N TRP A 241 -7.74 -1.34 28.76
CA TRP A 241 -8.77 -2.05 29.49
C TRP A 241 -8.28 -3.36 30.12
N ILE A 242 -7.40 -4.10 29.44
CA ILE A 242 -6.72 -5.28 30.03
C ILE A 242 -5.85 -4.85 31.22
N LEU A 243 -5.13 -3.73 31.10
CA LEU A 243 -4.33 -3.17 32.20
C LEU A 243 -5.22 -2.74 33.38
N VAL A 244 -6.35 -2.09 33.12
CA VAL A 244 -7.32 -1.65 34.14
C VAL A 244 -7.90 -2.84 34.89
N GLU A 245 -8.24 -3.94 34.20
CA GLU A 245 -8.69 -5.17 34.83
C GLU A 245 -7.60 -5.78 35.73
N GLY A 246 -6.35 -5.83 35.26
CA GLY A 246 -5.21 -6.30 36.04
C GLY A 246 -4.94 -5.44 37.28
N LEU A 247 -4.97 -4.12 37.15
CA LEU A 247 -4.82 -3.18 38.25
C LEU A 247 -5.98 -3.30 39.25
N TYR A 248 -7.21 -3.46 38.77
CA TYR A 248 -8.38 -3.64 39.62
C TYR A 248 -8.24 -4.91 40.49
N LEU A 249 -7.82 -6.03 39.89
CA LEU A 249 -7.60 -7.28 40.61
C LEU A 249 -6.46 -7.15 41.64
N HIS A 250 -5.36 -6.50 41.26
CA HIS A 250 -4.25 -6.22 42.16
C HIS A 250 -4.66 -5.33 43.34
N SER A 251 -5.41 -4.26 43.10
CA SER A 251 -5.92 -3.36 44.15
C SER A 251 -6.89 -4.08 45.10
N LEU A 252 -7.68 -5.04 44.60
CA LEU A 252 -8.59 -5.82 45.46
C LEU A 252 -7.80 -6.67 46.47
N ILE A 253 -6.68 -7.26 46.05
CA ILE A 253 -5.82 -8.11 46.90
C ILE A 253 -5.04 -7.27 47.91
N PHE A 254 -4.37 -6.19 47.45
CA PHE A 254 -3.43 -5.43 48.28
C PHE A 254 -4.06 -4.26 49.04
N MET A 255 -5.15 -3.68 48.53
CA MET A 255 -5.83 -2.52 49.12
C MET A 255 -7.28 -2.86 49.49
N ALA A 256 -7.45 -3.91 50.29
CA ALA A 256 -8.70 -4.56 50.69
C ALA A 256 -9.86 -3.67 51.22
N PHE A 257 -9.71 -2.34 51.32
CA PHE A 257 -10.68 -1.43 51.95
C PHE A 257 -10.93 -0.09 51.22
N ARG A 258 -10.86 0.00 49.88
CA ARG A 258 -11.29 1.25 49.21
C ARG A 258 -11.94 1.03 47.83
N SER A 259 -13.25 0.74 47.85
CA SER A 259 -14.10 0.74 46.65
C SER A 259 -15.02 1.97 46.68
N ASP A 260 -14.46 3.17 46.54
CA ASP A 260 -15.28 4.37 46.31
C ASP A 260 -15.62 4.51 44.83
N ASN A 261 -16.84 4.96 44.51
CA ASN A 261 -17.28 5.30 43.15
C ASN A 261 -16.30 6.23 42.40
N LYS A 262 -15.49 7.01 43.13
CA LYS A 262 -14.44 7.87 42.59
C LYS A 262 -13.31 7.09 41.91
N TYR A 263 -12.93 5.92 42.44
CA TYR A 263 -11.89 5.07 41.84
C TYR A 263 -12.40 4.37 40.58
N LEU A 264 -13.67 3.94 40.55
CA LEU A 264 -14.28 3.38 39.34
C LEU A 264 -14.32 4.41 38.19
N TRP A 265 -14.71 5.66 38.50
CA TRP A 265 -14.66 6.74 37.52
C TRP A 265 -13.25 7.03 37.02
N ALA A 266 -12.24 6.99 37.91
CA ALA A 266 -10.85 7.14 37.51
C ALA A 266 -10.39 6.00 36.56
N PHE A 267 -10.74 4.75 36.85
CA PHE A 267 -10.42 3.62 35.97
C PHE A 267 -11.10 3.71 34.59
N ILE A 268 -12.36 4.16 34.54
CA ILE A 268 -13.09 4.37 33.27
C ILE A 268 -12.44 5.49 32.45
N LEU A 269 -12.04 6.59 33.09
CA LEU A 269 -11.33 7.68 32.42
C LEU A 269 -9.96 7.24 31.90
N ILE A 270 -9.23 6.42 32.64
CA ILE A 270 -7.95 5.86 32.18
C ILE A 270 -8.16 4.88 31.01
N GLY A 271 -9.23 4.08 31.04
CA GLY A 271 -9.51 3.11 29.99
C GLY A 271 -9.93 3.73 28.65
N TRP A 272 -10.67 4.85 28.65
CA TRP A 272 -11.21 5.47 27.42
C TRP A 272 -10.59 6.82 27.06
N GLY A 273 -9.91 7.50 28.00
CA GLY A 273 -9.51 8.90 27.89
C GLY A 273 -8.15 9.16 27.25
N GLU A 274 -7.59 8.19 26.54
CA GLU A 274 -6.46 8.41 25.61
C GLU A 274 -6.93 9.07 24.30
#